data_AF-A0A0K0FV72-F1
#
_entry.id   AF-A0A0K0FV72-F1
#
_cell.length_a   1.000
_cell.length_b   1.000
_cell.length_c   1.000
_cell.angle_alpha   90.00
_cell.angle_beta   90.00
_cell.angle_gamma   90.00
#
_symmetry.space_group_name_H-M   'P 1'
#
loop_
_entity.id
_entity.type
_entity.pdbx_description
1 polymer ?
#
loop_
_entity_poly.entity_id
_entity_poly.type
_entity_poly.pdbx_seq_one_letter_code
_entity_poly.pdbx_strand_id
1 'polypeptide(L)'
;MFLSIENDFSSKITFESWTGNTGKIIIDVVKNGCSDLRPLMVTKVLKHDQIGPSVHFVSNIDDMHFAEDLKKINFETTLFIIA
;
A
#
# COMPACT_ATOMS: atom_id res chain seq x y z
N MET A 1 2.88 10.79 20.25
CA MET A 1 1.89 11.44 19.38
C MET A 1 1.91 10.87 17.97
N PHE A 2 3.04 10.95 17.23
CA PHE A 2 3.17 10.39 15.87
C PHE A 2 2.83 8.89 15.77
N LEU A 3 3.41 8.04 16.62
CA LEU A 3 3.12 6.60 16.65
C LEU A 3 1.63 6.27 16.92
N SER A 4 0.91 7.15 17.62
CA SER A 4 -0.52 6.95 17.90
C SER A 4 -1.36 7.13 16.63
N ILE A 5 -1.00 8.11 15.80
CA ILE A 5 -1.70 8.40 14.54
C ILE A 5 -1.44 7.26 13.54
N GLU A 6 -0.20 6.77 13.47
CA GLU A 6 0.17 5.64 12.62
C GLU A 6 -0.58 4.36 13.01
N ASN A 7 -0.70 4.08 14.30
CA ASN A 7 -1.44 2.92 14.80
C ASN A 7 -2.94 3.01 14.49
N ASP A 8 -3.56 4.18 14.69
CA ASP A 8 -4.98 4.39 14.38
C ASP A 8 -5.25 4.24 12.88
N PHE A 9 -4.37 4.79 12.05
CA PHE A 9 -4.47 4.67 10.60
C PHE A 9 -4.29 3.22 10.12
N SER A 10 -3.25 2.54 10.60
CA SER A 10 -2.97 1.14 10.27
C SER A 10 -4.12 0.22 10.69
N SER A 11 -4.69 0.45 11.87
CA SER A 11 -5.86 -0.30 12.35
C SER A 11 -7.06 -0.10 11.44
N LYS A 12 -7.32 1.14 11.00
CA LYS A 12 -8.46 1.42 10.11
C LYS A 12 -8.36 0.69 8.78
N ILE A 13 -7.16 0.57 8.23
CA ILE A 13 -6.89 -0.15 6.98
C ILE A 13 -6.97 -1.65 7.19
N THR A 14 -6.35 -2.17 8.25
CA THR A 14 -6.30 -3.62 8.55
C THR A 14 -7.68 -4.20 8.81
N PHE A 15 -8.56 -3.44 9.47
CA PHE A 15 -9.93 -3.87 9.81
C PHE A 15 -11.00 -3.35 8.82
N GLU A 16 -10.61 -3.04 7.58
CA GLU A 16 -11.53 -2.70 6.46
C GLU A 16 -12.44 -1.49 6.70
N SER A 17 -12.15 -0.67 7.72
CA SER A 17 -12.94 0.54 8.03
C SER A 17 -12.55 1.75 7.18
N TRP A 18 -11.44 1.65 6.44
CA TRP A 18 -11.01 2.68 5.49
C TRP A 18 -11.51 2.35 4.09
N THR A 19 -12.22 3.30 3.47
CA THR A 19 -12.78 3.16 2.13
C THR A 19 -12.18 4.18 1.16
N GLY A 20 -12.10 3.80 -0.10
CA GLY A 20 -11.74 4.69 -1.20
C GLY A 20 -12.85 5.70 -1.52
N ASN A 21 -12.61 6.55 -2.51
CA ASN A 21 -13.54 7.63 -2.87
C ASN A 21 -14.94 7.13 -3.29
N THR A 22 -15.05 5.89 -3.75
CA THR A 22 -16.34 5.26 -4.13
C THR A 22 -17.01 4.51 -2.98
N GLY A 23 -16.44 4.56 -1.77
CA GLY A 23 -16.93 3.82 -0.61
C GLY A 23 -16.52 2.34 -0.58
N LYS A 24 -15.70 1.88 -1.53
CA LYS A 24 -15.16 0.51 -1.55
C LYS A 24 -13.99 0.37 -0.58
N ILE A 25 -13.88 -0.79 0.06
CA ILE A 25 -12.77 -1.11 0.97
C ILE A 25 -11.44 -1.10 0.21
N ILE A 26 -10.39 -0.59 0.85
CA ILE A 26 -9.04 -0.66 0.30
C ILE A 26 -8.51 -2.08 0.45
N ILE A 27 -8.16 -2.70 -0.68
CA ILE A 27 -7.58 -4.06 -0.73
C ILE A 27 -6.15 -4.05 -1.27
N ASP A 28 -5.69 -2.92 -1.82
CA ASP A 28 -4.35 -2.74 -2.37
C ASP A 28 -3.68 -1.49 -1.80
N VAL A 29 -2.40 -1.60 -1.47
CA VAL A 29 -1.54 -0.48 -1.07
C VAL A 29 -0.33 -0.46 -2.00
N VAL A 30 -0.11 0.68 -2.66
CA VAL A 30 1.06 0.90 -3.51
C VAL A 30 1.99 1.87 -2.81
N LYS A 31 3.21 1.42 -2.49
CA LYS A 31 4.27 2.27 -1.98
C LYS A 31 5.29 2.54 -3.08
N ASN A 32 5.53 3.81 -3.38
CA ASN A 32 6.68 4.23 -4.18
C ASN A 32 7.92 4.25 -3.29
N GLY A 33 9.04 3.71 -3.76
CA GLY A 33 10.30 3.76 -3.02
C GLY A 33 11.47 3.14 -3.75
N CYS A 34 12.25 3.97 -4.45
CA CYS A 34 13.59 3.61 -4.96
C CYS A 34 14.61 3.37 -3.82
N SER A 35 14.37 3.94 -2.63
CA SER A 35 15.36 4.03 -1.54
C SER A 35 15.22 2.98 -0.44
N ASP A 36 14.02 2.43 -0.25
CA ASP A 36 13.68 1.71 0.99
C ASP A 36 13.49 0.21 0.76
N LEU A 37 14.63 -0.48 0.61
CA LEU A 37 14.66 -1.95 0.56
C LEU A 37 14.19 -2.60 1.87
N ARG A 38 14.25 -1.90 3.01
CA ARG A 38 13.91 -2.47 4.32
C ARG A 38 12.41 -2.79 4.43
N PRO A 39 11.47 -1.86 4.16
CA PRO A 39 10.05 -2.19 4.05
C PRO A 39 9.77 -3.34 3.09
N LEU A 40 10.32 -3.30 1.88
CA LEU A 40 10.13 -4.38 0.89
C LEU A 40 10.59 -5.73 1.43
N MET A 41 11.74 -5.78 2.09
CA MET A 41 12.31 -7.01 2.62
C MET A 41 11.50 -7.55 3.81
N VAL A 42 11.07 -6.68 4.73
CA VAL A 42 10.25 -7.07 5.87
C VAL A 42 8.89 -7.59 5.42
N THR A 43 8.21 -6.90 4.49
CA THR A 43 6.91 -7.35 3.96
C THR A 43 7.04 -8.68 3.21
N LYS A 44 8.17 -8.93 2.53
CA LYS A 44 8.43 -10.22 1.88
C LYS A 44 8.64 -11.34 2.89
N VAL A 45 9.45 -11.11 3.93
CA VAL A 45 9.74 -12.13 4.96
C VAL A 45 8.50 -12.47 5.77
N LEU A 46 7.66 -11.48 6.09
CA LEU A 46 6.46 -11.65 6.90
C LEU A 46 5.19 -11.86 6.07
N LYS A 47 5.32 -12.19 4.78
CA LYS A 47 4.16 -12.31 3.87
C LYS A 47 3.11 -13.31 4.36
N HIS A 48 3.53 -14.38 5.04
CA HIS A 48 2.61 -15.38 5.58
C HIS A 48 1.76 -14.85 6.74
N ASP A 49 2.29 -13.88 7.50
CA ASP A 49 1.63 -13.29 8.67
C ASP A 49 0.92 -11.97 8.32
N GLN A 50 0.81 -11.65 7.03
CA GLN A 50 0.17 -10.44 6.54
C GLN A 50 -1.34 -10.50 6.79
N ILE A 51 -1.87 -9.45 7.42
CA ILE A 51 -3.30 -9.22 7.64
C ILE A 51 -3.66 -7.90 6.95
N GLY A 52 -4.76 -7.88 6.21
CA GLY A 52 -5.23 -6.70 5.48
C GLY A 52 -4.77 -6.65 4.01
N PRO A 53 -4.65 -5.45 3.42
CA PRO A 53 -4.52 -5.28 1.97
C PRO A 53 -3.18 -5.79 1.41
N SER A 54 -3.17 -6.13 0.12
CA SER A 54 -1.97 -6.49 -0.63
C SER A 54 -1.04 -5.29 -0.79
N VAL A 55 0.25 -5.47 -0.52
CA VAL A 55 1.24 -4.38 -0.60
C VAL A 55 2.12 -4.55 -1.84
N HIS A 56 2.18 -3.50 -2.65
CA HIS A 56 2.95 -3.41 -3.88
C HIS A 56 4.05 -2.36 -3.70
N PHE A 57 5.27 -2.69 -4.10
CA PHE A 57 6.40 -1.77 -4.06
C PHE A 57 6.83 -1.44 -5.48
N VAL A 58 6.74 -0.15 -5.83
CA VAL A 58 7.15 0.38 -7.12
C VAL A 58 8.44 1.18 -6.91
N SER A 59 9.54 0.75 -7.53
CA SER A 59 10.87 1.29 -7.27
C SER A 59 11.29 2.44 -8.19
N ASN A 60 10.62 2.64 -9.32
CA ASN A 60 10.94 3.74 -10.22
C ASN A 60 9.64 4.27 -10.86
N ILE A 61 9.33 5.55 -10.69
CA ILE A 61 8.38 6.26 -11.56
C ILE A 61 9.12 6.57 -12.86
N ASP A 62 9.65 5.54 -13.52
CA ASP A 62 10.00 5.64 -14.93
C ASP A 62 8.69 5.39 -15.67
N ASP A 63 8.24 6.40 -16.42
CA ASP A 63 6.87 6.54 -16.93
C ASP A 63 6.35 5.30 -17.68
N MET A 64 7.23 4.46 -18.23
CA MET A 64 6.86 3.26 -18.98
C MET A 64 6.44 2.08 -18.08
N HIS A 65 7.17 1.80 -16.99
CA HIS A 65 6.85 0.66 -16.12
C HIS A 65 5.68 0.97 -15.18
N PHE A 66 5.61 2.21 -14.68
CA PHE A 66 4.53 2.65 -13.81
C PHE A 66 3.15 2.56 -14.51
N ALA A 67 3.08 2.96 -15.78
CA ALA A 67 1.84 2.86 -16.56
C ALA A 67 1.37 1.40 -16.77
N GLU A 68 2.28 0.43 -16.85
CA GLU A 68 1.93 -0.98 -16.96
C GLU A 68 1.44 -1.58 -15.64
N ASP A 69 2.05 -1.18 -14.52
CA ASP A 69 1.62 -1.61 -13.19
C ASP A 69 0.25 -1.02 -12.83
N LEU A 70 0.01 0.25 -13.16
CA LEU A 70 -1.27 0.91 -12.96
C LEU A 70 -2.44 0.24 -13.72
N LYS A 71 -2.18 -0.38 -14.88
CA LYS A 71 -3.22 -1.12 -15.63
C LYS A 71 -3.75 -2.34 -14.88
N LYS A 72 -2.98 -2.88 -13.92
CA LYS A 72 -3.33 -4.09 -13.17
C LYS A 72 -4.03 -3.77 -11.84
N ILE A 73 -4.16 -2.49 -11.51
CA ILE A 73 -4.58 -2.01 -10.20
C ILE A 73 -5.93 -1.30 -10.31
N ASN A 74 -6.81 -1.52 -9.34
CA ASN A 74 -8.09 -0.83 -9.27
C ASN A 74 -7.99 0.41 -8.38
N PHE A 75 -8.01 1.59 -8.99
CA PHE A 75 -7.90 2.88 -8.29
C PHE A 75 -8.98 3.12 -7.24
N GLU A 76 -10.16 2.48 -7.35
CA GLU A 76 -11.22 2.64 -6.36
C GLU A 76 -10.94 1.92 -5.04
N THR A 77 -10.07 0.90 -5.07
CA THR A 77 -9.73 0.05 -3.93
C THR A 77 -8.25 0.10 -3.58
N THR A 78 -7.53 1.10 -4.10
CA THR A 78 -6.09 1.25 -3.92
C THR A 78 -5.73 2.51 -3.16
N LEU A 79 -4.86 2.36 -2.15
CA LEU A 79 -4.22 3.46 -1.45
C LEU A 79 -2.78 3.64 -1.94
N PHE A 80 -2.42 4.86 -2.34
CA PHE A 80 -1.05 5.22 -2.71
C PHE A 80 -0.33 5.88 -1.53
N ILE A 81 0.83 5.33 -1.16
CA ILE A 81 1.73 5.91 -0.15
C ILE A 81 2.95 6.48 -0.88
N ILE A 82 3.10 7.79 -0.79
CA ILE A 82 4.24 8.53 -1.31
C ILE A 82 5.14 8.86 -0.10
N ALA A 83 6.38 8.38 -0.14
CA ALA A 83 7.38 8.54 0.92
C ALA A 83 8.71 9.02 0.31
#